data_AF-A0AA38PUA8-F1
#
_entry.id   AF-A0AA38PUA8-F1
#
_cell.length_a   1.000
_cell.length_b   1.000
_cell.length_c   1.000
_cell.angle_alpha   90.00
_cell.angle_beta   90.00
_cell.angle_gamma   90.00
#
_symmetry.space_group_name_H-M   'P 1'
#
loop_
_entity.id
_entity.type
_entity.pdbx_description
1 polymer ?
#
loop_
_entity_poly.entity_id
_entity_poly.type
_entity_poly.pdbx_seq_one_letter_code
_entity_poly.pdbx_strand_id
1 'polypeptide(L)'
;MASLFPPGHGPFLPEFSSLLVQGPYPIACLVNLALSFPDRSVIVLSSCDKENNGNNSLRASLRELKLTGKISAQADQVQFFYPPTAAHLALLLSTLQVIDTEKPNSVGVHDTSTSSIPYPHLLKPPGPALVIIHEPSAYFINATQRPPSPSSSYLSLLIRAISLVSRSSASLAVFDTHVNDLEMPVDPNSISHHMQAIAPLLANYIELIIHFDSSGLSSMQRSPRH
;
A
#
# COMPACT_ATOMS: atom_id res chain seq x y z
N MET A 1 6.35 -9.21 -13.70
CA MET A 1 7.30 -8.54 -12.79
C MET A 1 6.87 -7.10 -12.64
N ALA A 2 6.95 -6.56 -11.42
CA ALA A 2 6.54 -5.18 -11.14
C ALA A 2 7.54 -4.16 -11.70
N SER A 3 7.10 -2.95 -12.09
CA SER A 3 7.99 -1.84 -12.41
C SER A 3 7.40 -0.52 -11.92
N LEU A 4 8.27 0.43 -11.54
CA LEU A 4 7.89 1.82 -11.26
C LEU A 4 7.87 2.69 -12.53
N PHE A 5 8.24 2.13 -13.67
CA PHE A 5 8.39 2.84 -14.93
C PHE A 5 7.44 2.27 -15.99
N PRO A 6 7.16 3.03 -17.08
CA PRO A 6 6.26 2.57 -18.12
C PRO A 6 6.71 1.22 -18.73
N PRO A 7 5.78 0.39 -19.23
CA PRO A 7 6.12 -0.89 -19.83
C PRO A 7 7.19 -0.75 -20.92
N GLY A 8 8.26 -1.55 -20.83
CA GLY A 8 9.37 -1.53 -21.80
C GLY A 8 10.43 -0.46 -21.54
N HIS A 9 10.25 0.40 -20.53
CA HIS A 9 11.23 1.40 -20.13
C HIS A 9 11.59 1.20 -18.66
N GLY A 10 12.86 0.93 -18.36
CA GLY A 10 13.37 0.88 -16.99
C GLY A 10 13.46 -0.52 -16.36
N PRO A 11 14.08 -0.60 -15.17
CA PRO A 11 14.30 -1.86 -14.49
C PRO A 11 12.99 -2.44 -13.95
N PHE A 12 12.92 -3.77 -13.92
CA PHE A 12 11.93 -4.48 -13.13
C PHE A 12 12.32 -4.42 -11.65
N LEU A 13 11.33 -4.24 -10.79
CA LEU A 13 11.49 -4.45 -9.38
C LEU A 13 11.71 -5.95 -9.11
N PRO A 14 12.56 -6.29 -8.12
CA PRO A 14 12.57 -7.65 -7.59
C PRO A 14 11.21 -7.97 -6.98
N GLU A 15 10.91 -9.25 -6.80
CA GLU A 15 9.73 -9.68 -6.06
C GLU A 15 9.76 -9.11 -4.63
N PHE A 16 8.61 -8.65 -4.14
CA PHE A 16 8.47 -8.07 -2.81
C PHE A 16 7.11 -8.41 -2.20
N SER A 17 7.14 -8.68 -0.89
CA SER A 17 5.94 -8.75 -0.05
C SER A 17 5.55 -7.37 0.46
N SER A 18 6.54 -6.56 0.82
CA SER A 18 6.37 -5.17 1.29
C SER A 18 7.41 -4.25 0.63
N LEU A 19 6.93 -3.16 0.06
CA LEU A 19 7.71 -2.12 -0.60
C LEU A 19 7.43 -0.78 0.08
N LEU A 20 8.49 -0.01 0.39
CA LEU A 20 8.39 1.39 0.77
C LEU A 20 9.14 2.24 -0.23
N VAL A 21 8.45 3.21 -0.81
CA VAL A 21 9.01 4.24 -1.68
C VAL A 21 8.99 5.55 -0.90
N GLN A 22 10.17 6.10 -0.64
CA GLN A 22 10.36 7.32 0.14
C GLN A 22 10.88 8.47 -0.73
N GLY A 23 10.60 9.70 -0.32
CA GLY A 23 11.12 10.92 -0.95
C GLY A 23 10.22 11.45 -2.08
N PRO A 24 10.67 12.46 -2.85
CA PRO A 24 9.87 13.09 -3.90
C PRO A 24 9.76 12.21 -5.16
N TYR A 25 8.91 11.18 -5.10
CA TYR A 25 8.65 10.30 -6.24
C TYR A 25 7.61 10.92 -7.21
N PRO A 26 7.73 10.68 -8.53
CA PRO A 26 6.68 11.03 -9.48
C PRO A 26 5.42 10.19 -9.25
N ILE A 27 4.24 10.80 -9.40
CA ILE A 27 2.96 10.08 -9.27
C ILE A 27 2.81 8.93 -10.28
N ALA A 28 3.47 9.05 -11.43
CA ALA A 28 3.53 8.02 -12.45
C ALA A 28 4.12 6.71 -11.91
N CYS A 29 5.04 6.75 -10.93
CA CYS A 29 5.61 5.54 -10.35
C CYS A 29 4.57 4.67 -9.65
N LEU A 30 3.64 5.30 -8.94
CA LEU A 30 2.53 4.61 -8.30
C LEU A 30 1.60 3.98 -9.34
N VAL A 31 1.24 4.72 -10.39
CA VAL A 31 0.36 4.24 -11.46
C VAL A 31 1.01 3.09 -12.23
N ASN A 32 2.29 3.23 -12.60
CA ASN A 32 3.04 2.16 -13.28
C ASN A 32 3.15 0.91 -12.42
N LEU A 33 3.34 1.07 -11.10
CA LEU A 33 3.34 -0.06 -10.19
C LEU A 33 1.99 -0.78 -10.19
N ALA A 34 0.89 -0.03 -10.07
CA ALA A 34 -0.46 -0.58 -10.09
C ALA A 34 -0.73 -1.35 -11.40
N LEU A 35 -0.37 -0.76 -12.55
CA LEU A 35 -0.56 -1.37 -13.87
C LEU A 35 0.34 -2.60 -14.12
N SER A 36 1.37 -2.81 -13.31
CA SER A 36 2.24 -3.98 -13.42
C SER A 36 1.62 -5.27 -12.88
N PHE A 37 0.40 -5.22 -12.35
CA PHE A 37 -0.37 -6.37 -11.82
C PHE A 37 -1.59 -6.65 -12.73
N PRO A 38 -1.41 -7.36 -13.85
CA PRO A 38 -2.35 -7.37 -14.97
C PRO A 38 -3.65 -8.16 -14.75
N ASP A 39 -3.65 -9.11 -13.80
CA ASP A 39 -4.68 -10.15 -13.70
C ASP A 39 -5.44 -10.13 -12.37
N ARG A 40 -5.19 -9.13 -11.52
CA ARG A 40 -5.74 -9.08 -10.17
C ARG A 40 -6.06 -7.65 -9.76
N SER A 41 -7.07 -7.50 -8.92
CA SER A 41 -7.48 -6.18 -8.42
C SER A 41 -6.36 -5.52 -7.63
N VAL A 42 -6.22 -4.21 -7.82
CA VAL A 42 -5.28 -3.36 -7.09
C VAL A 42 -6.09 -2.35 -6.31
N ILE A 43 -5.75 -2.16 -5.04
CA ILE A 43 -6.40 -1.17 -4.18
C ILE A 43 -5.39 -0.07 -3.86
N VAL A 44 -5.76 1.18 -4.12
CA VAL A 44 -4.97 2.37 -3.80
C VAL A 44 -5.70 3.17 -2.74
N LEU A 45 -5.05 3.36 -1.59
CA LEU A 45 -5.54 4.12 -0.44
C LEU A 45 -4.70 5.39 -0.33
N SER A 46 -5.27 6.55 -0.64
CA SER A 46 -4.53 7.83 -0.68
C SER A 46 -5.04 8.82 0.35
N SER A 47 -4.13 9.41 1.13
CA SER A 47 -4.46 10.50 2.08
C SER A 47 -4.72 11.85 1.42
N CYS A 48 -4.20 12.03 0.21
CA CYS A 48 -4.42 13.24 -0.57
C CYS A 48 -5.80 13.20 -1.23
N ASP A 49 -6.78 13.85 -0.62
CA ASP A 49 -8.05 14.20 -1.28
C ASP A 49 -7.84 15.47 -2.12
N LYS A 50 -7.38 15.26 -3.36
CA LYS A 50 -7.12 16.35 -4.32
C LYS A 50 -8.13 16.38 -5.46
N GLU A 51 -9.32 15.81 -5.30
CA GLU A 51 -10.38 15.98 -6.32
C GLU A 51 -10.85 17.45 -6.43
N ASN A 52 -10.59 18.30 -5.43
CA ASN A 52 -10.96 19.72 -5.46
C ASN A 52 -10.06 20.61 -6.35
N ASN A 53 -8.93 20.13 -6.87
CA ASN A 53 -8.01 20.95 -7.68
C ASN A 53 -7.62 20.29 -9.01
N GLY A 54 -8.66 19.94 -9.79
CA GLY A 54 -8.68 19.84 -11.26
C GLY A 54 -7.79 18.80 -11.94
N ASN A 55 -6.47 18.86 -11.77
CA ASN A 55 -5.51 18.24 -12.69
C ASN A 55 -4.49 17.31 -12.02
N ASN A 56 -4.30 17.38 -10.69
CA ASN A 56 -3.25 16.62 -9.99
C ASN A 56 -3.79 15.42 -9.18
N SER A 57 -4.98 14.92 -9.52
CA SER A 57 -5.51 13.73 -8.85
C SER A 57 -4.89 12.47 -9.43
N LEU A 58 -4.69 11.44 -8.60
CA LEU A 58 -4.22 10.12 -9.01
C LEU A 58 -5.05 9.55 -10.18
N ARG A 59 -6.37 9.74 -10.11
CA ARG A 59 -7.29 9.35 -11.17
C ARG A 59 -7.11 10.16 -12.45
N ALA A 60 -6.88 11.48 -12.34
CA ALA A 60 -6.57 12.31 -13.50
C ALA A 60 -5.28 11.85 -14.18
N SER A 61 -4.20 11.61 -13.41
CA SER A 61 -2.95 11.08 -13.95
C SER A 61 -3.13 9.72 -14.64
N LEU A 62 -3.98 8.84 -14.09
CA LEU A 62 -4.30 7.57 -14.74
C LEU A 62 -5.14 7.74 -16.03
N ARG A 63 -6.01 8.74 -16.09
CA ARG A 63 -6.79 9.10 -17.30
C ARG A 63 -5.98 9.82 -18.37
N GLU A 64 -4.97 10.59 -17.97
CA GLU A 64 -4.06 11.31 -18.88
C GLU A 64 -3.14 10.36 -19.63
N LEU A 65 -2.80 9.21 -19.02
CA LEU A 65 -2.23 8.11 -19.78
C LEU A 65 -3.25 7.76 -20.87
N LYS A 66 -2.87 7.90 -22.14
CA LYS A 66 -3.70 7.48 -23.28
C LYS A 66 -3.76 5.95 -23.30
N LEU A 67 -4.53 5.39 -22.38
CA LEU A 67 -4.65 3.96 -22.17
C LEU A 67 -5.44 3.36 -23.31
N THR A 68 -4.79 2.53 -24.13
CA THR A 68 -5.44 1.79 -25.21
C THR A 68 -5.32 0.29 -24.98
N GLY A 69 -6.37 -0.46 -25.29
CA GLY A 69 -6.36 -1.93 -25.27
C GLY A 69 -6.15 -2.49 -23.86
N LYS A 70 -5.13 -3.35 -23.71
CA LYS A 70 -4.89 -4.12 -22.47
C LYS A 70 -4.67 -3.24 -21.24
N ILE A 71 -4.00 -2.10 -21.38
CA ILE A 71 -3.69 -1.23 -20.24
C ILE A 71 -4.95 -0.52 -19.73
N SER A 72 -5.91 -0.21 -20.60
CA SER A 72 -7.21 0.33 -20.17
C SER A 72 -7.97 -0.68 -19.31
N ALA A 73 -8.01 -1.95 -19.75
CA ALA A 73 -8.65 -3.01 -18.99
C ALA A 73 -7.99 -3.27 -17.63
N GLN A 74 -6.67 -3.06 -17.53
CA GLN A 74 -5.92 -3.15 -16.26
C GLN A 74 -6.21 -1.95 -15.35
N ALA A 75 -6.27 -0.75 -15.92
CA ALA A 75 -6.64 0.46 -15.19
C ALA A 75 -8.03 0.34 -14.55
N ASP A 76 -8.98 -0.30 -15.23
CA ASP A 76 -10.33 -0.55 -14.70
C ASP A 76 -10.34 -1.47 -13.47
N GLN A 77 -9.27 -2.24 -13.24
CA GLN A 77 -9.10 -3.10 -12.05
C GLN A 77 -8.47 -2.36 -10.86
N VAL A 78 -8.02 -1.12 -11.05
CA VAL A 78 -7.42 -0.30 -9.98
C VAL A 78 -8.51 0.49 -9.27
N GLN A 79 -8.75 0.16 -8.01
CA GLN A 79 -9.73 0.84 -7.16
C GLN A 79 -9.05 1.89 -6.28
N PHE A 80 -9.54 3.12 -6.33
CA PHE A 80 -9.02 4.24 -5.53
C PHE A 80 -9.97 4.57 -4.39
N PHE A 81 -9.43 4.67 -3.17
CA PHE A 81 -10.12 5.14 -1.98
C PHE A 81 -9.35 6.29 -1.35
N TYR A 82 -10.08 7.28 -0.82
CA TYR A 82 -9.52 8.48 -0.21
C TYR A 82 -10.04 8.63 1.23
N PRO A 83 -9.51 7.87 2.20
CA PRO A 83 -9.94 7.99 3.58
C PRO A 83 -9.62 9.40 4.11
N PRO A 84 -10.59 10.12 4.70
CA PRO A 84 -10.37 11.52 5.11
C PRO A 84 -9.49 11.65 6.36
N THR A 85 -9.39 10.60 7.19
CA THR A 85 -8.52 10.59 8.38
C THR A 85 -7.82 9.23 8.54
N ALA A 86 -6.76 9.18 9.36
CA ALA A 86 -6.09 7.93 9.70
C ALA A 86 -7.04 6.90 10.33
N ALA A 87 -8.04 7.33 11.10
CA ALA A 87 -9.05 6.43 11.67
C ALA A 87 -9.92 5.79 10.59
N HIS A 88 -10.31 6.54 9.55
CA HIS A 88 -11.05 5.99 8.40
C HIS A 88 -10.20 5.01 7.61
N LEU A 89 -8.91 5.31 7.40
CA LEU A 89 -7.99 4.39 6.75
C LEU A 89 -7.85 3.10 7.56
N ALA A 90 -7.67 3.20 8.88
CA ALA A 90 -7.56 2.05 9.76
C ALA A 90 -8.84 1.19 9.79
N LEU A 91 -10.02 1.82 9.73
CA LEU A 91 -11.31 1.14 9.60
C LEU A 91 -11.40 0.43 8.24
N LEU A 92 -11.07 1.11 7.15
CA LEU A 92 -11.08 0.53 5.80
C LEU A 92 -10.15 -0.69 5.71
N LEU A 93 -8.91 -0.58 6.19
CA LEU A 93 -7.97 -1.71 6.28
C LEU A 93 -8.54 -2.89 7.09
N SER A 94 -9.35 -2.61 8.12
CA SER A 94 -10.02 -3.66 8.90
C SER A 94 -11.18 -4.30 8.16
N THR A 95 -11.90 -3.56 7.32
CA THR A 95 -13.01 -4.08 6.49
C THR A 95 -12.52 -4.84 5.26
N LEU A 96 -11.31 -4.54 4.77
CA LEU A 96 -10.67 -5.25 3.66
C LEU A 96 -10.24 -6.68 4.04
N GLN A 97 -10.46 -7.11 5.30
CA GLN A 97 -10.23 -8.48 5.73
C GLN A 97 -11.01 -9.44 4.84
N VAL A 98 -10.29 -9.97 3.85
CA VAL A 98 -10.71 -11.02 2.95
C VAL A 98 -11.09 -12.21 3.83
N ILE A 99 -12.34 -12.64 3.75
CA ILE A 99 -12.77 -13.94 4.30
C ILE A 99 -11.76 -14.97 3.77
N ASP A 100 -11.15 -15.84 4.56
CA ASP A 100 -10.27 -16.86 3.96
C ASP A 100 -11.16 -17.93 3.32
N THR A 101 -11.17 -18.03 1.99
CA THR A 101 -11.88 -19.11 1.27
C THR A 101 -11.00 -20.32 0.98
N GLU A 102 -9.73 -20.29 1.40
CA GLU A 102 -8.79 -21.37 1.15
C GLU A 102 -8.58 -22.24 2.38
N LYS A 103 -9.58 -23.05 2.66
CA LYS A 103 -9.33 -24.44 3.05
C LYS A 103 -10.50 -25.28 2.53
N PRO A 104 -10.44 -25.77 1.27
CA PRO A 104 -11.13 -27.01 0.98
C PRO A 104 -10.46 -28.06 1.87
N ASN A 105 -11.06 -28.30 3.03
CA ASN A 105 -10.74 -29.46 3.85
C ASN A 105 -10.95 -30.67 2.94
N SER A 106 -9.85 -31.18 2.37
CA SER A 106 -9.75 -32.51 1.82
C SER A 106 -9.83 -33.50 2.99
N VAL A 107 -10.96 -33.51 3.70
CA VAL A 107 -11.30 -34.64 4.56
C VAL A 107 -11.80 -35.69 3.59
N GLY A 108 -10.98 -36.72 3.42
CA GLY A 108 -11.32 -37.87 2.62
C GLY A 108 -12.68 -38.43 3.03
N VAL A 109 -13.44 -38.79 2.00
CA VAL A 109 -14.12 -40.08 1.87
C VAL A 109 -14.45 -40.73 3.22
N HIS A 110 -15.70 -40.60 3.66
CA HIS A 110 -16.61 -41.74 3.71
C HIS A 110 -18.04 -41.32 4.03
N ASP A 111 -18.95 -41.85 3.22
CA ASP A 111 -20.33 -42.24 3.54
C ASP A 111 -21.50 -41.24 3.34
N THR A 112 -22.12 -41.45 2.17
CA THR A 112 -23.56 -41.65 1.92
C THR A 112 -24.57 -40.59 2.39
N SER A 113 -24.98 -39.80 1.39
CA SER A 113 -26.36 -39.45 1.07
C SER A 113 -27.20 -38.71 2.12
N THR A 114 -27.19 -37.38 2.03
CA THR A 114 -28.42 -36.60 2.17
C THR A 114 -28.31 -35.31 1.33
N SER A 115 -29.28 -35.13 0.44
CA SER A 115 -29.39 -34.09 -0.58
C SER A 115 -29.30 -32.67 0.00
N SER A 116 -28.10 -32.08 0.01
CA SER A 116 -27.92 -30.64 0.20
C SER A 116 -28.03 -29.93 -1.15
N ILE A 117 -28.90 -28.93 -1.18
CA ILE A 117 -29.18 -28.09 -2.36
C ILE A 117 -27.85 -27.44 -2.80
N PRO A 118 -27.45 -27.55 -4.08
CA PRO A 118 -26.25 -26.90 -4.58
C PRO A 118 -26.50 -25.39 -4.60
N TYR A 119 -26.09 -24.70 -3.54
CA TYR A 119 -25.98 -23.25 -3.60
C TYR A 119 -25.00 -22.94 -4.72
N PRO A 120 -25.40 -22.13 -5.72
CA PRO A 120 -24.52 -21.76 -6.81
C PRO A 120 -23.28 -21.17 -6.17
N HIS A 121 -22.12 -21.75 -6.49
CA HIS A 121 -20.81 -21.28 -6.06
C HIS A 121 -20.77 -19.78 -6.25
N LEU A 122 -21.01 -19.05 -5.15
CA LEU A 122 -20.98 -17.61 -5.13
C LEU A 122 -19.50 -17.30 -5.20
N LEU A 123 -18.99 -17.24 -6.43
CA LEU A 123 -17.60 -17.06 -6.80
C LEU A 123 -17.14 -15.81 -6.07
N LYS A 124 -16.54 -16.03 -4.91
CA LYS A 124 -16.12 -14.93 -4.08
C LYS A 124 -15.04 -14.20 -4.87
N PRO A 125 -15.16 -12.87 -5.02
CA PRO A 125 -14.20 -12.15 -5.83
C PRO A 125 -12.79 -12.39 -5.28
N PRO A 126 -11.81 -12.63 -6.16
CA PRO A 126 -10.42 -12.79 -5.74
C PRO A 126 -9.98 -11.54 -4.97
N GLY A 127 -9.24 -11.76 -3.88
CA GLY A 127 -8.65 -10.69 -3.10
C GLY A 127 -7.69 -9.83 -3.93
N PRO A 128 -7.36 -8.62 -3.45
CA PRO A 128 -6.43 -7.75 -4.15
C PRO A 128 -5.04 -8.40 -4.21
N ALA A 129 -4.35 -8.25 -5.34
CA ALA A 129 -2.94 -8.65 -5.44
C ALA A 129 -2.00 -7.64 -4.80
N LEU A 130 -2.39 -6.37 -4.84
CA LEU A 130 -1.56 -5.27 -4.38
C LEU A 130 -2.43 -4.26 -3.65
N VAL A 131 -1.98 -3.88 -2.46
CA VAL A 131 -2.49 -2.75 -1.71
C VAL A 131 -1.42 -1.66 -1.72
N ILE A 132 -1.77 -0.49 -2.25
CA ILE A 132 -0.93 0.69 -2.27
C ILE A 132 -1.45 1.68 -1.22
N ILE A 133 -0.60 2.13 -0.30
CA ILE A 133 -0.91 3.23 0.62
C ILE A 133 -0.08 4.44 0.23
N HIS A 134 -0.74 5.53 -0.14
CA HIS A 134 -0.13 6.75 -0.65
C HIS A 134 -0.25 7.89 0.36
N GLU A 135 0.90 8.45 0.72
CA GLU A 135 1.12 9.55 1.67
C GLU A 135 0.51 9.34 3.07
N PRO A 136 0.66 8.17 3.74
CA PRO A 136 0.05 7.96 5.06
C PRO A 136 0.57 8.92 6.14
N SER A 137 1.81 9.43 6.04
CA SER A 137 2.38 10.44 6.94
C SER A 137 1.58 11.75 6.95
N ALA A 138 0.91 12.10 5.85
CA ALA A 138 0.13 13.33 5.73
C ALA A 138 -1.02 13.42 6.75
N TYR A 139 -1.51 12.28 7.28
CA TYR A 139 -2.50 12.28 8.37
C TYR A 139 -1.93 12.78 9.71
N PHE A 140 -0.62 12.74 9.89
CA PHE A 140 0.04 12.97 11.18
C PHE A 140 0.86 14.27 11.21
N ILE A 141 1.25 14.78 10.04
CA ILE A 141 2.11 15.97 9.91
C ILE A 141 1.32 17.29 9.89
N ASN A 142 -0.01 17.25 9.67
CA ASN A 142 -0.79 18.47 9.55
C ASN A 142 -0.71 19.37 10.79
N ALA A 143 -0.07 20.53 10.60
CA ALA A 143 0.40 21.48 11.60
C ALA A 143 -0.70 22.20 12.42
N THR A 144 -1.98 21.97 12.10
CA THR A 144 -3.10 22.60 12.83
C THR A 144 -3.40 21.89 14.14
N GLN A 145 -2.99 20.63 14.30
CA GLN A 145 -3.12 19.90 15.57
C GLN A 145 -1.83 20.06 16.36
N ARG A 146 -1.87 20.95 17.37
CA ARG A 146 -0.91 20.91 18.47
C ARG A 146 -1.56 20.20 19.66
N PRO A 147 -0.92 19.15 20.21
CA PRO A 147 0.40 18.62 19.83
C PRO A 147 0.39 17.79 18.53
N PRO A 148 1.53 17.67 17.82
CA PRO A 148 1.64 16.79 16.65
C PRO A 148 1.22 15.36 17.02
N SER A 149 0.57 14.68 16.08
CA SER A 149 0.12 13.31 16.32
C SER A 149 1.32 12.40 16.57
N PRO A 150 1.25 11.47 17.53
CA PRO A 150 2.38 10.63 17.86
C PRO A 150 2.68 9.67 16.72
N SER A 151 3.94 9.63 16.32
CA SER A 151 4.55 8.70 15.36
C SER A 151 4.22 7.21 15.58
N SER A 152 3.85 6.82 16.80
CA SER A 152 3.31 5.49 17.09
C SER A 152 2.00 5.18 16.36
N SER A 153 1.19 6.19 16.05
CA SER A 153 -0.06 6.03 15.29
C SER A 153 0.21 5.67 13.84
N TYR A 154 1.27 6.24 13.24
CA TYR A 154 1.74 5.87 11.92
C TYR A 154 2.17 4.40 11.87
N LEU A 155 3.01 3.99 12.83
CA LEU A 155 3.46 2.59 12.93
C LEU A 155 2.29 1.64 13.16
N SER A 156 1.33 1.99 14.03
CA SER A 156 0.13 1.18 14.25
C SER A 156 -0.67 0.99 12.97
N LEU A 157 -0.82 2.05 12.17
CA LEU A 157 -1.51 2.00 10.89
C LEU A 157 -0.77 1.09 9.89
N LEU A 158 0.56 1.22 9.82
CA LEU A 158 1.38 0.38 8.95
C LEU A 158 1.33 -1.09 9.38
N ILE A 159 1.40 -1.40 10.67
CA ILE A 159 1.28 -2.76 11.20
C ILE A 159 -0.08 -3.36 10.82
N ARG A 160 -1.18 -2.59 10.87
CA ARG A 160 -2.49 -3.05 10.41
C ARG A 160 -2.49 -3.38 8.91
N ALA A 161 -1.86 -2.54 8.09
CA ALA A 161 -1.73 -2.79 6.65
C ALA A 161 -0.90 -4.06 6.36
N ILE A 162 0.24 -4.24 7.06
CA ILE A 162 1.06 -5.44 6.96
C ILE A 162 0.25 -6.67 7.37
N SER A 163 -0.47 -6.59 8.50
CA SER A 163 -1.30 -7.69 9.00
C SER A 163 -2.41 -8.07 8.01
N LEU A 164 -2.99 -7.08 7.32
CA LEU A 164 -3.98 -7.32 6.27
C LEU A 164 -3.36 -8.12 5.11
N VAL A 165 -2.23 -7.66 4.56
CA VAL A 165 -1.64 -8.29 3.38
C VAL A 165 -1.07 -9.68 3.66
N SER A 166 -0.54 -9.90 4.88
CA SER A 166 -0.09 -11.23 5.33
C SER A 166 -1.21 -12.26 5.37
N ARG A 167 -2.47 -11.82 5.52
CA ARG A 167 -3.64 -12.71 5.49
C ARG A 167 -4.18 -12.90 4.08
N SER A 168 -4.17 -11.86 3.24
CA SER A 168 -4.75 -11.93 1.89
C SER A 168 -3.79 -12.43 0.80
N SER A 169 -2.54 -12.78 1.14
CA SER A 169 -1.46 -13.06 0.17
C SER A 169 -1.23 -11.93 -0.85
N ALA A 170 -1.61 -10.70 -0.48
CA ALA A 170 -1.37 -9.51 -1.28
C ALA A 170 0.05 -9.00 -1.02
N SER A 171 0.61 -8.22 -1.96
CA SER A 171 1.76 -7.37 -1.69
C SER A 171 1.30 -6.02 -1.14
N LEU A 172 2.12 -5.41 -0.30
CA LEU A 172 1.94 -4.04 0.20
C LEU A 172 2.98 -3.12 -0.46
N ALA A 173 2.55 -1.97 -0.96
CA ALA A 173 3.43 -0.88 -1.34
C ALA A 173 3.02 0.40 -0.61
N VAL A 174 3.97 1.06 0.02
CA VAL A 174 3.76 2.33 0.72
C VAL A 174 4.57 3.38 -0.02
N PHE A 175 3.91 4.46 -0.41
CA PHE A 175 4.52 5.62 -1.06
C PHE A 175 4.38 6.78 -0.09
N ASP A 176 5.49 7.31 0.42
CA ASP A 176 5.46 8.29 1.50
C ASP A 176 6.62 9.26 1.40
N THR A 177 6.33 10.51 1.03
CA THR A 177 7.35 11.55 0.87
C THR A 177 7.89 12.02 2.22
N HIS A 178 7.05 12.02 3.25
CA HIS A 178 7.33 12.69 4.53
C HIS A 178 7.60 11.72 5.68
N VAL A 179 7.87 10.45 5.39
CA VAL A 179 8.18 9.46 6.43
C VAL A 179 9.42 9.81 7.27
N ASN A 180 10.36 10.56 6.69
CA ASN A 180 11.55 11.04 7.39
C ASN A 180 11.25 12.20 8.35
N ASP A 181 10.14 12.91 8.16
CA ASP A 181 9.71 14.02 9.00
C ASP A 181 8.95 13.52 10.25
N LEU A 182 8.69 12.21 10.32
CA LEU A 182 8.01 11.60 11.46
C LEU A 182 9.01 11.25 12.57
N GLU A 183 8.75 11.81 13.76
CA GLU A 183 9.60 11.72 14.92
C GLU A 183 8.91 11.02 16.09
N MET A 184 9.53 9.99 16.67
CA MET A 184 9.02 9.38 17.91
C MET A 184 9.60 10.06 19.15
N PRO A 185 8.78 10.31 20.18
CA PRO A 185 9.29 10.74 21.48
C PRO A 185 10.04 9.57 22.13
N VAL A 186 11.34 9.73 22.34
CA VAL A 186 12.18 8.78 23.09
C VAL A 186 12.26 9.25 24.54
N ASP A 187 11.47 8.62 25.40
CA ASP A 187 11.41 8.78 26.86
C ASP A 187 11.28 10.23 27.41
N PRO A 188 10.16 10.59 28.05
CA PRO A 188 10.01 11.92 28.65
C PRO A 188 11.03 12.23 29.76
N ASN A 189 11.71 11.22 30.32
CA ASN A 189 12.71 11.41 31.37
C ASN A 189 14.11 11.73 30.82
N SER A 190 14.32 11.66 29.51
CA SER A 190 15.57 12.10 28.91
C SER A 190 15.63 13.63 28.90
N ILE A 191 16.59 14.20 29.64
CA ILE A 191 16.88 15.64 29.69
C ILE A 191 17.20 16.18 28.28
N SER A 192 17.61 15.30 27.37
CA SER A 192 17.73 15.59 25.94
C SER A 192 16.49 15.06 25.23
N HIS A 193 15.65 15.93 24.68
CA HIS A 193 14.57 15.55 23.76
C HIS A 193 15.17 14.91 22.50
N HIS A 194 15.62 13.67 22.60
CA HIS A 194 16.13 12.93 21.47
C HIS A 194 14.93 12.40 20.70
N MET A 195 14.69 12.97 19.53
CA MET A 195 13.67 12.50 18.63
C MET A 195 14.30 11.47 17.71
N GLN A 196 13.72 10.27 17.67
CA GLN A 196 14.17 9.21 16.79
C GLN A 196 13.32 9.22 15.52
N ALA A 197 13.97 9.34 14.36
CA ALA A 197 13.29 9.23 13.08
C ALA A 197 12.66 7.83 12.93
N ILE A 198 11.45 7.75 12.37
CA ILE A 198 10.78 6.47 12.13
C ILE A 198 11.46 5.67 11.01
N ALA A 199 11.98 6.33 9.98
CA ALA A 199 12.41 5.65 8.75
C ALA A 199 13.40 4.47 8.98
N PRO A 200 14.41 4.56 9.86
CA PRO A 200 15.29 3.42 10.17
C PRO A 200 14.55 2.23 10.81
N LEU A 201 13.48 2.48 11.58
CA LEU A 201 12.69 1.43 12.22
C LEU A 201 11.86 0.64 11.21
N LEU A 202 11.46 1.28 10.10
CA LEU A 202 10.68 0.63 9.05
C LEU A 202 11.46 -0.46 8.30
N ALA A 203 12.79 -0.37 8.29
CA ALA A 203 13.66 -1.41 7.72
C ALA A 203 13.47 -2.78 8.39
N ASN A 204 12.94 -2.84 9.62
CA ASN A 204 12.63 -4.09 10.30
C ASN A 204 11.31 -4.73 9.83
N TYR A 205 10.44 -3.98 9.18
CA TYR A 205 9.10 -4.42 8.78
C TYR A 205 8.91 -4.50 7.27
N ILE A 206 9.76 -3.80 6.50
CA ILE A 206 9.63 -3.66 5.06
C ILE A 206 10.82 -4.28 4.34
N GLU A 207 10.51 -5.13 3.37
CA GLU A 207 11.50 -5.91 2.61
C GLU A 207 12.32 -5.07 1.65
N LEU A 208 11.65 -4.22 0.87
CA LEU A 208 12.27 -3.40 -0.16
C LEU A 208 12.02 -1.93 0.14
N ILE A 209 13.09 -1.14 0.25
CA ILE A 209 13.01 0.31 0.42
C ILE A 209 13.67 0.97 -0.78
N ILE A 210 12.98 1.93 -1.39
CA ILE A 210 13.47 2.71 -2.52
C ILE A 210 13.45 4.17 -2.10
N HIS A 211 14.60 4.83 -2.22
CA HIS A 211 14.74 6.24 -1.93
C HIS A 211 14.78 7.03 -3.24
N PHE A 212 13.83 7.94 -3.42
CA PHE A 212 13.89 8.98 -4.42
C PHE A 212 14.59 10.19 -3.82
N ASP A 213 15.67 10.64 -4.44
CA ASP A 213 16.33 11.88 -4.08
C ASP A 213 15.92 13.00 -5.05
N SER A 214 15.71 14.19 -4.50
CA SER A 214 15.53 15.43 -5.24
C SER A 214 16.72 15.79 -6.13
N SER A 215 17.93 15.30 -5.83
CA SER A 215 19.16 15.65 -6.55
C SER A 215 19.40 14.89 -7.86
N GLY A 216 18.47 14.01 -8.27
CA GLY A 216 18.46 13.40 -9.60
C GLY A 216 18.97 11.96 -9.63
N LEU A 217 18.08 11.05 -10.06
CA LEU A 217 18.26 9.62 -10.34
C LEU A 217 18.52 8.70 -9.13
N SER A 218 17.41 8.07 -8.74
CA SER A 218 17.18 7.01 -7.74
C SER A 218 18.33 6.01 -7.53
N SER A 219 18.74 5.85 -6.26
CA SER A 219 19.52 4.70 -5.81
C SER A 219 18.58 3.64 -5.22
N MET A 220 18.67 2.40 -5.70
CA MET A 220 17.95 1.26 -5.08
C MET A 220 18.87 0.61 -4.05
N GLN A 221 18.53 0.72 -2.76
CA GLN A 221 19.26 0.07 -1.67
C GLN A 221 18.45 -1.12 -1.16
N ARG A 222 19.04 -2.32 -1.18
CA ARG A 222 18.44 -3.50 -0.54
C ARG A 222 18.78 -3.50 0.94
N SER A 223 17.79 -3.66 1.81
CA SER A 223 18.02 -3.89 3.23
C SER A 223 18.56 -5.32 3.45
N PRO A 224 19.72 -5.52 4.10
CA PRO A 224 20.22 -6.84 4.42
C PRO A 224 19.32 -7.47 5.50
N ARG A 225 18.68 -8.61 5.19
CA ARG A 225 18.01 -9.43 6.20
C ARG A 225 19.07 -10.20 6.99
N HIS A 226 19.14 -9.95 8.30
CA HIS A 226 19.91 -10.75 9.27
C HIS A 226 19.13 -11.97 9.74
#